data_AF-A0A1T3CCC0-F1
#
_entry.id   AF-A0A1T3CCC0-F1
#
_cell.length_a   1.000
_cell.length_b   1.000
_cell.length_c   1.000
_cell.angle_alpha   90.00
_cell.angle_beta   90.00
_cell.angle_gamma   90.00
#
_symmetry.space_group_name_H-M   'P 1'
#
loop_
_entity.id
_entity.type
_entity.pdbx_description
1 polymer ?
#
loop_
_entity_poly.entity_id
_entity_poly.type
_entity_poly.pdbx_seq_one_letter_code
_entity_poly.pdbx_strand_id
1 'polypeptide(L)'
;MDPVRIKEIVSEWIDGVSELLKTTDQQTISGKDLEPKIRKLFLDNSYWRDLVCLSWDFRTLTSPKGIANYLAEENRLQHLKAVRLDDNPAHQPRDFPIHAALPPDGPIFGIIVFLELELSSDRIGTGMLQLGRDEDGSWKAYSFSTLLEEIKGYEAKCGPRRPENLRYGYEPGRRNFSEVRATEREMKDKEPAVVIVGAGHTGLTVAAHLTHMGIRALVIDKNPRVGDNWRQRYGKLVLHDPVYAESLPYMKYPETWPLFAPKEKMGDFLESYAKLLDLNVWTDSTLKSSDYDPSSKQWTVTIERGKAGGNAEIRTFRTNHIVAASGLDGKPRLPDIPGLASFKSKNGTGVIHSALAGEAAVAGPGEKIVVVGMGNSAIDIAQGSWENGAEVTMIQRGPSYFFRRDSLVKHGFMTAYWHKPLLPEHEMDMIMWAYPMPIRMTRGTSLAQAMFKEDEELLQKLKALGFQFTSGPNGTGLIGIVAERKHPYVNDTGCMTLVAEKKIALQTGPIERITENSIVMSNGTTLPADHIIMATGYQGAAAAVRDLMGEKVFSKLGKPFEYDEEGEWIGNWRPSGHERFWMCAAPLVFSRLPAKLLALQILGVELGLH
;
A
#
# COMPACT_ATOMS: atom_id res chain seq x y z
N MET A 1 14.41 0.74 -31.26
CA MET A 1 14.47 1.97 -32.08
C MET A 1 15.80 2.67 -31.83
N ASP A 2 16.34 3.45 -32.78
CA ASP A 2 17.54 4.26 -32.56
C ASP A 2 17.28 5.33 -31.45
N PRO A 3 18.12 5.45 -30.41
CA PRO A 3 17.99 6.47 -29.36
C PRO A 3 17.80 7.91 -29.86
N VAL A 4 18.39 8.28 -31.00
CA VAL A 4 18.19 9.62 -31.59
C VAL A 4 16.73 9.81 -31.98
N ARG A 5 16.16 8.84 -32.70
CA ARG A 5 14.75 8.90 -33.10
C ARG A 5 13.79 8.90 -31.91
N ILE A 6 14.12 8.19 -30.83
CA ILE A 6 13.32 8.19 -29.60
C ILE A 6 13.26 9.61 -29.00
N LYS A 7 14.41 10.31 -28.93
CA LYS A 7 14.48 11.67 -28.42
C LYS A 7 13.70 12.66 -29.28
N GLU A 8 13.75 12.51 -30.61
CA GLU A 8 12.93 13.32 -31.53
C GLU A 8 11.44 13.13 -31.27
N ILE A 9 10.98 11.88 -31.19
CA ILE A 9 9.56 11.56 -30.93
C ILE A 9 9.07 12.18 -29.62
N VAL A 10 9.87 12.07 -28.55
CA VAL A 10 9.53 12.66 -27.25
C VAL A 10 9.49 14.19 -27.33
N SER A 11 10.45 14.80 -28.03
CA SER A 11 10.52 16.25 -28.20
C SER A 11 9.33 16.78 -29.01
N GLU A 12 8.95 16.10 -30.09
CA GLU A 12 7.77 16.41 -30.89
C GLU A 12 6.49 16.46 -30.02
N TRP A 13 6.33 15.50 -29.09
CA TRP A 13 5.20 15.48 -28.17
C TRP A 13 5.25 16.63 -27.15
N ILE A 14 6.43 16.90 -26.57
CA ILE A 14 6.63 18.01 -25.61
C ILE A 14 6.36 19.37 -26.28
N ASP A 15 6.77 19.55 -27.53
CA ASP A 15 6.49 20.75 -28.31
C ASP A 15 4.98 20.92 -28.54
N GLY A 16 4.27 19.82 -28.82
CA GLY A 16 2.81 19.82 -28.93
C GLY A 16 2.10 20.22 -27.63
N VAL A 17 2.58 19.77 -26.46
CA VAL A 17 2.09 20.25 -25.16
C VAL A 17 2.43 21.72 -24.97
N SER A 18 3.63 22.16 -25.36
CA SER A 18 4.03 23.56 -25.25
C SER A 18 3.15 24.48 -26.11
N GLU A 19 2.75 24.05 -27.30
CA GLU A 19 1.78 24.75 -28.15
C GLU A 19 0.38 24.77 -27.52
N LEU A 20 -0.06 23.66 -26.94
CA LEU A 20 -1.31 23.58 -26.18
C LEU A 20 -1.35 24.64 -25.07
N LEU A 21 -0.31 24.69 -24.24
CA LEU A 21 -0.20 25.64 -23.13
C LEU A 21 -0.16 27.09 -23.61
N LYS A 22 0.61 27.41 -24.65
CA LYS A 22 0.68 28.77 -25.24
C LYS A 22 -0.65 29.22 -25.83
N THR A 23 -1.36 28.33 -26.54
CA THR A 23 -2.63 28.67 -27.22
C THR A 23 -3.84 28.68 -26.29
N THR A 24 -3.64 28.37 -25.01
CA THR A 24 -4.67 28.39 -23.96
C THR A 24 -4.31 29.33 -22.80
N ASP A 25 -3.17 30.01 -22.89
CA ASP A 25 -2.71 30.92 -21.85
C ASP A 25 -3.72 32.07 -21.67
N GLN A 26 -4.04 32.36 -20.41
CA GLN A 26 -4.94 33.44 -19.96
C GLN A 26 -6.43 33.34 -20.36
N GLN A 27 -6.91 32.22 -20.92
CA GLN A 27 -8.34 32.04 -21.24
C GLN A 27 -8.93 30.82 -20.52
N THR A 28 -10.15 30.97 -20.00
CA THR A 28 -10.97 29.82 -19.62
C THR A 28 -11.43 29.14 -20.90
N ILE A 29 -10.89 27.95 -21.17
CA ILE A 29 -11.24 27.14 -22.34
C ILE A 29 -12.23 26.05 -21.93
N SER A 30 -13.26 25.82 -22.73
CA SER A 30 -14.20 24.73 -22.47
C SER A 30 -13.56 23.37 -22.81
N GLY A 31 -14.00 22.30 -22.15
CA GLY A 31 -13.55 20.93 -22.49
C GLY A 31 -13.81 20.58 -23.96
N LYS A 32 -14.89 21.09 -24.55
CA LYS A 32 -15.25 20.90 -25.97
C LYS A 32 -14.23 21.55 -26.92
N ASP A 33 -13.70 22.71 -26.57
CA ASP A 33 -12.69 23.41 -27.38
C ASP A 33 -11.29 22.83 -27.17
N LEU A 34 -11.05 22.23 -26.00
CA LEU A 34 -9.79 21.60 -25.64
C LEU A 34 -9.66 20.18 -26.22
N GLU A 35 -10.76 19.43 -26.33
CA GLU A 35 -10.78 18.04 -26.81
C GLU A 35 -10.06 17.82 -28.16
N PRO A 36 -10.31 18.62 -29.22
CA PRO A 36 -9.59 18.45 -30.49
C PRO A 36 -8.08 18.66 -30.37
N LYS A 37 -7.62 19.50 -29.44
CA LYS A 37 -6.19 19.71 -29.18
C LYS A 37 -5.60 18.52 -28.42
N ILE A 38 -6.31 17.99 -27.42
CA ILE A 38 -5.89 16.79 -26.67
C ILE A 38 -5.81 15.56 -27.59
N ARG A 39 -6.75 15.38 -28.52
CA ARG A 39 -6.74 14.28 -29.52
C ARG A 39 -5.50 14.27 -30.42
N LYS A 40 -4.82 15.40 -30.60
CA LYS A 40 -3.54 15.45 -31.33
C LYS A 40 -2.39 14.85 -30.53
N LEU A 41 -2.48 14.91 -29.19
CA LEU A 41 -1.41 14.52 -28.28
C LEU A 41 -1.65 13.14 -27.64
N PHE A 42 -2.88 12.66 -27.59
CA PHE A 42 -3.28 11.45 -26.89
C PHE A 42 -4.00 10.48 -27.84
N LEU A 43 -3.76 9.18 -27.66
CA LEU A 43 -4.52 8.12 -28.33
C LEU A 43 -5.99 8.13 -27.88
N ASP A 44 -6.89 7.53 -28.65
CA ASP A 44 -8.31 7.47 -28.28
C ASP A 44 -8.57 6.64 -27.02
N ASN A 45 -7.79 5.57 -26.81
CA ASN A 45 -7.83 4.69 -25.62
C ASN A 45 -6.81 5.10 -24.55
N SER A 46 -6.49 6.39 -24.47
CA SER A 46 -5.46 6.93 -23.57
C SER A 46 -5.94 7.21 -22.15
N TYR A 47 -4.96 7.44 -21.27
CA TYR A 47 -5.16 7.77 -19.87
C TYR A 47 -4.34 9.02 -19.47
N TRP A 48 -4.90 9.84 -18.59
CA TRP A 48 -4.14 10.79 -17.78
C TRP A 48 -4.34 10.43 -16.31
N ARG A 49 -3.28 10.19 -15.55
CA ARG A 49 -3.36 10.00 -14.10
C ARG A 49 -2.72 11.15 -13.34
N ASP A 50 -3.53 11.93 -12.66
CA ASP A 50 -3.07 13.03 -11.81
C ASP A 50 -2.98 12.59 -10.35
N LEU A 51 -1.81 12.74 -9.75
CA LEU A 51 -1.50 12.36 -8.37
C LEU A 51 -1.16 13.63 -7.58
N VAL A 52 -2.21 14.36 -7.17
CA VAL A 52 -2.14 15.60 -6.38
C VAL A 52 -1.42 16.78 -7.10
N CYS A 53 -1.10 16.63 -8.39
CA CYS A 53 -0.29 17.63 -9.08
C CYS A 53 -1.13 18.80 -9.58
N LEU A 54 -2.21 18.53 -10.32
CA LEU A 54 -3.11 19.55 -10.87
C LEU A 54 -4.37 19.73 -10.02
N SER A 55 -4.82 18.65 -9.39
CA SER A 55 -5.84 18.63 -8.33
C SER A 55 -5.19 18.30 -6.98
N TRP A 56 -5.95 18.37 -5.90
CA TRP A 56 -5.53 17.85 -4.59
C TRP A 56 -6.08 16.44 -4.31
N ASP A 57 -6.21 15.66 -5.37
CA ASP A 57 -6.79 14.32 -5.34
C ASP A 57 -6.01 13.39 -6.28
N PHE A 58 -6.28 12.09 -6.20
CA PHE A 58 -5.85 11.16 -7.25
C PHE A 58 -6.97 11.05 -8.27
N ARG A 59 -6.67 11.32 -9.54
CA ARG A 59 -7.63 11.26 -10.65
C ARG A 59 -7.08 10.37 -11.75
N THR A 60 -7.93 9.51 -12.30
CA THR A 60 -7.63 8.74 -13.51
C THR A 60 -8.66 9.07 -14.59
N LEU A 61 -8.21 9.83 -15.58
CA LEU A 61 -9.02 10.32 -16.68
C LEU A 61 -8.81 9.39 -17.88
N THR A 62 -9.92 9.03 -18.54
CA THR A 62 -9.90 8.15 -19.72
C THR A 62 -10.36 8.92 -20.95
N SER A 63 -9.74 8.62 -22.09
CA SER A 63 -9.98 9.24 -23.40
C SER A 63 -9.62 10.73 -23.51
N PRO A 64 -9.38 11.24 -24.73
CA PRO A 64 -9.14 12.65 -24.96
C PRO A 64 -10.25 13.59 -24.43
N LYS A 65 -11.51 13.14 -24.47
CA LYS A 65 -12.65 13.92 -23.97
C LYS A 65 -12.64 14.05 -22.45
N GLY A 66 -12.40 12.96 -21.73
CA GLY A 66 -12.33 12.97 -20.26
C GLY A 66 -11.18 13.84 -19.77
N ILE A 67 -10.01 13.71 -20.42
CA ILE A 67 -8.83 14.55 -20.16
C ILE A 67 -9.14 16.03 -20.40
N ALA A 68 -9.75 16.37 -21.54
CA ALA A 68 -10.07 17.75 -21.87
C ALA A 68 -11.06 18.39 -20.88
N ASN A 69 -12.09 17.65 -20.45
CA ASN A 69 -13.02 18.12 -19.43
C ASN A 69 -12.31 18.38 -18.10
N TYR A 70 -11.49 17.44 -17.64
CA TYR A 70 -10.74 17.55 -16.39
C TYR A 70 -9.81 18.77 -16.36
N LEU A 71 -9.10 19.03 -17.47
CA LEU A 71 -8.17 20.15 -17.61
C LEU A 71 -8.87 21.51 -17.72
N ALA A 72 -10.08 21.54 -18.29
CA ALA A 72 -10.91 22.74 -18.42
C ALA A 72 -11.59 23.13 -17.09
N GLU A 73 -12.01 22.13 -16.30
CA GLU A 73 -12.56 22.34 -14.97
C GLU A 73 -11.58 23.12 -14.08
N GLU A 74 -12.12 24.12 -13.37
CA GLU A 74 -11.35 24.98 -12.45
C GLU A 74 -10.10 25.61 -13.08
N ASN A 75 -10.04 25.70 -14.42
CA ASN A 75 -8.86 26.14 -15.18
C ASN A 75 -7.57 25.35 -14.85
N ARG A 76 -7.67 24.06 -14.54
CA ARG A 76 -6.52 23.24 -14.11
C ARG A 76 -5.35 23.24 -15.09
N LEU A 77 -5.61 23.34 -16.40
CA LEU A 77 -4.56 23.44 -17.42
C LEU A 77 -3.60 24.61 -17.15
N GLN A 78 -4.11 25.74 -16.62
CA GLN A 78 -3.29 26.91 -16.34
C GLN A 78 -2.29 26.70 -15.20
N HIS A 79 -2.48 25.65 -14.39
CA HIS A 79 -1.53 25.24 -13.36
C HIS A 79 -0.29 24.57 -13.94
N LEU A 80 -0.35 24.02 -15.15
CA LEU A 80 0.81 23.46 -15.84
C LEU A 80 1.43 24.52 -16.75
N LYS A 81 2.65 24.97 -16.43
CA LYS A 81 3.35 26.02 -17.19
C LYS A 81 4.30 25.47 -18.23
N ALA A 82 4.96 24.36 -17.94
CA ALA A 82 5.82 23.68 -18.89
C ALA A 82 5.94 22.20 -18.55
N VAL A 83 6.19 21.41 -19.59
CA VAL A 83 6.62 20.02 -19.48
C VAL A 83 8.00 19.95 -20.13
N ARG A 84 8.97 19.38 -19.43
CA ARG A 84 10.35 19.26 -19.92
C ARG A 84 10.84 17.83 -19.78
N LEU A 85 11.78 17.45 -20.64
CA LEU A 85 12.49 16.19 -20.45
C LEU A 85 13.33 16.30 -19.18
N ASP A 86 13.24 15.29 -18.32
CA ASP A 86 14.09 15.18 -17.13
C ASP A 86 15.56 15.00 -17.55
N ASP A 87 16.44 15.83 -16.98
CA ASP A 87 17.85 15.90 -17.36
C ASP A 87 18.71 14.79 -16.69
N ASN A 88 18.12 14.00 -15.79
CA ASN A 88 18.79 12.88 -15.14
C ASN A 88 19.19 11.84 -16.21
N PRO A 89 20.48 11.45 -16.29
CA PRO A 89 20.94 10.43 -17.21
C PRO A 89 20.24 9.07 -17.05
N ALA A 90 19.73 8.75 -15.85
CA ALA A 90 18.94 7.55 -15.62
C ALA A 90 17.55 7.63 -16.28
N HIS A 91 17.01 8.83 -16.51
CA HIS A 91 15.66 9.08 -17.00
C HIS A 91 15.60 9.29 -18.52
N GLN A 92 16.74 9.12 -19.21
CA GLN A 92 16.82 9.22 -20.67
C GLN A 92 15.78 8.31 -21.34
N PRO A 93 15.12 8.77 -22.42
CA PRO A 93 14.08 8.00 -23.11
C PRO A 93 14.58 6.61 -23.52
N ARG A 94 13.80 5.58 -23.21
CA ARG A 94 14.13 4.18 -23.58
C ARG A 94 13.01 3.56 -24.37
N ASP A 95 13.38 2.78 -25.37
CA ASP A 95 12.47 1.85 -26.02
C ASP A 95 12.24 0.71 -25.04
N PHE A 96 11.08 0.72 -24.39
CA PHE A 96 10.71 -0.36 -23.49
C PHE A 96 9.75 -1.26 -24.27
N PRO A 97 10.07 -2.55 -24.45
CA PRO A 97 9.06 -3.45 -24.98
C PRO A 97 7.86 -3.39 -24.02
N ILE A 98 6.69 -2.92 -24.48
CA ILE A 98 5.40 -3.06 -23.78
C ILE A 98 4.96 -4.54 -23.87
N HIS A 99 5.89 -5.45 -23.59
CA HIS A 99 5.71 -6.89 -23.62
C HIS A 99 6.17 -7.47 -22.30
N ALA A 100 5.41 -7.15 -21.27
CA ALA A 100 4.94 -8.20 -20.39
C ALA A 100 3.42 -8.05 -20.35
N ALA A 101 2.80 -8.62 -21.39
CA ALA A 101 1.47 -9.20 -21.31
C ALA A 101 0.28 -8.21 -21.53
N LEU A 102 -0.04 -7.89 -22.79
CA LEU A 102 -1.33 -7.35 -23.26
C LEU A 102 -1.94 -8.34 -24.30
N PRO A 103 -3.27 -8.33 -24.56
CA PRO A 103 -4.00 -9.36 -25.34
C PRO A 103 -3.55 -9.58 -26.81
N PRO A 104 -4.04 -10.65 -27.49
CA PRO A 104 -3.46 -11.26 -28.70
C PRO A 104 -3.41 -10.44 -30.00
N ASP A 105 -4.05 -9.28 -30.07
CA ASP A 105 -4.31 -8.59 -31.36
C ASP A 105 -3.42 -7.36 -31.65
N GLY A 106 -2.14 -7.37 -31.21
CA GLY A 106 -1.06 -6.59 -31.85
C GLY A 106 -0.16 -5.75 -30.92
N PRO A 107 1.08 -5.41 -31.36
CA PRO A 107 2.01 -4.64 -30.52
C PRO A 107 1.73 -3.13 -30.57
N ILE A 108 1.41 -2.52 -29.43
CA ILE A 108 1.75 -1.11 -29.20
C ILE A 108 3.17 -1.12 -28.62
N PHE A 109 4.17 -0.80 -29.44
CA PHE A 109 5.50 -0.44 -28.94
C PHE A 109 5.40 0.92 -28.25
N GLY A 110 6.10 1.11 -27.13
CA GLY A 110 6.03 2.40 -26.45
C GLY A 110 7.32 2.88 -25.81
N ILE A 111 7.46 4.20 -25.86
CA ILE A 111 8.57 4.93 -25.28
C ILE A 111 8.12 5.37 -23.88
N ILE A 112 8.93 5.05 -22.87
CA ILE A 112 8.73 5.52 -21.50
C ILE A 112 9.78 6.58 -21.18
N VAL A 113 9.34 7.69 -20.60
CA VAL A 113 10.17 8.84 -20.26
C VAL A 113 9.62 9.53 -19.02
N PHE A 114 10.54 10.01 -18.16
CA PHE A 114 10.21 10.90 -17.05
C PHE A 114 10.35 12.36 -17.48
N LEU A 115 9.51 13.20 -16.89
CA LEU A 115 9.33 14.59 -17.28
C LEU A 115 9.34 15.47 -16.04
N GLU A 116 9.96 16.64 -16.14
CA GLU A 116 9.80 17.70 -15.15
C GLU A 116 8.57 18.54 -15.48
N LEU A 117 7.81 18.92 -14.45
CA LEU A 117 6.64 19.77 -14.58
C LEU A 117 6.88 21.12 -13.89
N GLU A 118 6.82 22.19 -14.66
CA GLU A 118 6.77 23.53 -14.10
C GLU A 118 5.32 23.89 -13.80
N LEU A 119 5.01 24.19 -12.54
CA LEU A 119 3.65 24.50 -12.09
C LEU A 119 3.49 25.98 -11.75
N SER A 120 2.28 26.52 -11.91
CA SER A 120 1.93 27.94 -11.69
C SER A 120 1.99 28.39 -10.23
N SER A 121 2.37 27.51 -9.31
CA SER A 121 2.26 27.67 -7.86
C SER A 121 3.62 27.40 -7.23
N ASP A 122 3.71 27.52 -5.90
CA ASP A 122 4.85 27.05 -5.13
C ASP A 122 4.99 25.52 -5.12
N ARG A 123 4.59 24.83 -6.19
CA ARG A 123 4.62 23.38 -6.33
C ARG A 123 5.68 22.96 -7.34
N ILE A 124 6.32 21.83 -7.09
CA ILE A 124 7.26 21.17 -7.99
C ILE A 124 6.63 19.83 -8.34
N GLY A 125 6.51 19.52 -9.63
CA GLY A 125 5.92 18.28 -10.10
C GLY A 125 6.86 17.51 -11.02
N THR A 126 6.61 16.21 -11.11
CA THR A 126 7.22 15.33 -12.11
C THR A 126 6.12 14.57 -12.83
N GLY A 127 6.45 13.95 -13.96
CA GLY A 127 5.52 13.13 -14.71
C GLY A 127 6.20 11.95 -15.37
N MET A 128 5.38 10.98 -15.75
CA MET A 128 5.81 9.86 -16.57
C MET A 128 4.90 9.76 -17.79
N LEU A 129 5.51 9.73 -18.96
CA LEU A 129 4.83 9.64 -20.25
C LEU A 129 5.13 8.28 -20.88
N GLN A 130 4.08 7.67 -21.41
CA GLN A 130 4.13 6.47 -22.24
C GLN A 130 3.51 6.81 -23.60
N LEU A 131 4.34 6.82 -24.63
CA LEU A 131 3.90 7.03 -26.00
C LEU A 131 3.57 5.69 -26.67
N GLY A 132 2.52 5.66 -27.48
CA GLY A 132 2.18 4.55 -28.36
C GLY A 132 2.00 5.05 -29.79
N ARG A 133 1.99 4.12 -30.75
CA ARG A 133 1.69 4.42 -32.15
C ARG A 133 0.18 4.43 -32.40
N ASP A 134 -0.28 5.45 -33.11
CA ASP A 134 -1.63 5.55 -33.64
C ASP A 134 -1.75 4.82 -35.00
N GLU A 135 -2.97 4.65 -35.50
CA GLU A 135 -3.26 3.97 -36.77
C GLU A 135 -2.59 4.65 -37.98
N ASP A 136 -2.42 5.98 -37.93
CA ASP A 136 -1.73 6.78 -38.94
C ASP A 136 -0.19 6.74 -38.82
N GLY A 137 0.33 6.01 -37.83
CA GLY A 137 1.76 5.88 -37.54
C GLY A 137 2.36 7.01 -36.69
N SER A 138 1.58 8.02 -36.32
CA SER A 138 2.01 9.08 -35.40
C SER A 138 2.20 8.55 -33.97
N TRP A 139 3.03 9.25 -33.19
CA TRP A 139 3.25 8.92 -31.77
C TRP A 139 2.41 9.82 -30.89
N LYS A 140 1.57 9.22 -30.06
CA LYS A 140 0.68 9.92 -29.12
C LYS A 140 0.77 9.28 -27.74
N ALA A 141 0.42 10.03 -26.72
CA ALA A 141 0.36 9.52 -25.35
C ALA A 141 -0.69 8.42 -25.24
N TYR A 142 -0.24 7.23 -24.85
CA TYR A 142 -1.10 6.17 -24.35
C TYR A 142 -1.42 6.40 -22.87
N SER A 143 -0.43 6.81 -22.08
CA SER A 143 -0.63 7.19 -20.69
C SER A 143 0.28 8.35 -20.33
N PHE A 144 -0.24 9.35 -19.64
CA PHE A 144 0.54 10.42 -19.02
C PHE A 144 0.17 10.50 -17.54
N SER A 145 1.18 10.61 -16.68
CA SER A 145 0.95 10.81 -15.25
C SER A 145 1.63 12.08 -14.77
N THR A 146 0.96 12.79 -13.85
CA THR A 146 1.45 13.99 -13.20
C THR A 146 1.47 13.77 -11.69
N LEU A 147 2.57 14.09 -11.03
CA LEU A 147 2.82 13.78 -9.63
C LEU A 147 3.35 15.02 -8.91
N LEU A 148 2.78 15.36 -7.75
CA LEU A 148 3.34 16.41 -6.90
C LEU A 148 4.56 15.90 -6.14
N GLU A 149 5.71 16.54 -6.34
CA GLU A 149 6.97 16.20 -5.68
C GLU A 149 7.17 16.99 -4.39
N GLU A 150 7.09 18.31 -4.46
CA GLU A 150 7.40 19.20 -3.33
C GLU A 150 6.56 20.47 -3.37
N ILE A 151 6.47 21.15 -2.22
CA ILE A 151 6.00 22.53 -2.12
C ILE A 151 7.21 23.39 -1.73
N LYS A 152 7.51 24.41 -2.54
CA LYS A 152 8.64 25.33 -2.40
C LYS A 152 8.60 26.00 -1.02
N GLY A 153 9.75 26.03 -0.34
CA GLY A 153 9.88 26.54 1.03
C GLY A 153 9.49 25.55 2.14
N TYR A 154 8.86 24.43 1.78
CA TYR A 154 8.46 23.36 2.69
C TYR A 154 9.01 22.00 2.25
N GLU A 155 10.09 22.01 1.46
CA GLU A 155 10.77 20.82 1.01
C GLU A 155 11.30 20.01 2.21
N ALA A 156 11.43 18.70 2.04
CA ALA A 156 11.92 17.84 3.11
C ALA A 156 13.33 18.28 3.55
N LYS A 157 13.48 18.52 4.86
CA LYS A 157 14.74 18.94 5.50
C LYS A 157 15.72 17.78 5.66
N CYS A 158 16.20 17.24 4.54
CA CYS A 158 17.13 16.11 4.49
C CYS A 158 18.24 16.31 3.45
N GLY A 159 19.27 15.46 3.49
CA GLY A 159 20.40 15.54 2.55
C GLY A 159 21.11 16.91 2.58
N PRO A 160 21.19 17.64 1.45
CA PRO A 160 21.71 19.01 1.40
C PRO A 160 20.88 20.04 2.18
N ARG A 161 19.59 19.77 2.45
CA ARG A 161 18.66 20.64 3.17
C ARG A 161 18.53 20.30 4.66
N ARG A 162 19.48 19.55 5.24
CA ARG A 162 19.44 19.19 6.66
C ARG A 162 19.42 20.43 7.55
N PRO A 163 18.69 20.41 8.68
CA PRO A 163 18.68 21.53 9.60
C PRO A 163 20.08 21.74 10.19
N GLU A 164 20.52 23.00 10.25
CA GLU A 164 21.75 23.37 10.93
C GLU A 164 21.52 23.39 12.44
N ASN A 165 22.10 22.41 13.14
CA ASN A 165 21.99 22.30 14.60
C ASN A 165 23.07 23.10 15.33
N LEU A 166 23.98 23.75 14.59
CA LEU A 166 25.06 24.58 15.14
C LEU A 166 24.53 25.96 15.50
N ARG A 167 24.04 26.10 16.75
CA ARG A 167 23.80 27.43 17.33
C ARG A 167 25.05 27.92 18.04
N TYR A 168 25.86 28.71 17.34
CA TYR A 168 27.02 29.39 17.91
C TYR A 168 26.61 30.36 19.05
N GLY A 169 27.46 30.51 20.06
CA GLY A 169 27.27 31.47 21.17
C GLY A 169 26.64 30.89 22.45
N TYR A 170 26.48 31.77 23.44
CA TYR A 170 25.96 31.45 24.78
C TYR A 170 24.51 31.91 24.90
N GLU A 171 23.60 30.97 25.14
CA GLU A 171 22.17 31.24 25.34
C GLU A 171 21.77 30.69 26.72
N PRO A 172 21.60 31.55 27.75
CA PRO A 172 21.13 31.11 29.05
C PRO A 172 19.80 30.35 28.94
N GLY A 173 19.70 29.17 29.56
CA GLY A 173 18.51 28.33 29.51
C GLY A 173 18.38 27.44 28.26
N ARG A 174 19.42 27.33 27.42
CA ARG A 174 19.43 26.42 26.27
C ARG A 174 19.18 24.97 26.69
N ARG A 175 18.10 24.38 26.17
CA ARG A 175 17.80 22.96 26.31
C ARG A 175 18.77 22.11 25.49
N ASN A 176 19.21 20.99 26.04
CA ASN A 176 19.94 19.98 25.27
C ASN A 176 18.99 19.17 24.38
N PHE A 177 19.54 18.39 23.45
CA PHE A 177 18.75 17.60 22.50
C PHE A 177 17.76 16.66 23.20
N SER A 178 18.16 16.00 24.29
CA SER A 178 17.29 15.08 25.02
C SER A 178 16.10 15.81 25.68
N GLU A 179 16.32 17.01 26.22
CA GLU A 179 15.25 17.84 26.78
C GLU A 179 14.29 18.35 25.71
N VAL A 180 14.82 18.77 24.55
CA VAL A 180 14.02 19.17 23.40
C VAL A 180 13.13 18.00 22.94
N ARG A 181 13.73 16.83 22.69
CA ARG A 181 12.98 15.64 22.24
C ARG A 181 11.98 15.16 23.28
N ALA A 182 12.30 15.19 24.57
CA ALA A 182 11.34 14.85 25.62
C ALA A 182 10.15 15.81 25.63
N THR A 183 10.38 17.10 25.41
CA THR A 183 9.33 18.11 25.36
C THR A 183 8.44 17.95 24.12
N GLU A 184 9.05 17.70 22.96
CA GLU A 184 8.36 17.49 21.69
C GLU A 184 7.54 16.19 21.72
N ARG A 185 8.11 15.08 22.20
CA ARG A 185 7.38 13.81 22.34
C ARG A 185 6.18 13.95 23.25
N GLU A 186 6.29 14.70 24.33
CA GLU A 186 5.18 14.95 25.25
C GLU A 186 4.27 16.11 24.82
N MET A 187 4.50 16.72 23.65
CA MET A 187 3.67 17.81 23.11
C MET A 187 3.44 18.96 24.12
N LYS A 188 4.42 19.25 24.99
CA LYS A 188 4.24 20.22 26.09
C LYS A 188 4.24 21.67 25.61
N ASP A 189 5.05 22.00 24.60
CA ASP A 189 5.24 23.39 24.15
C ASP A 189 4.15 23.83 23.16
N LYS A 190 3.65 22.91 22.32
CA LYS A 190 2.48 23.16 21.46
C LYS A 190 1.79 21.84 21.11
N GLU A 191 0.50 21.93 20.85
CA GLU A 191 -0.33 20.82 20.40
C GLU A 191 0.11 20.28 19.03
N PRO A 192 -0.15 19.00 18.72
CA PRO A 192 0.10 18.44 17.40
C PRO A 192 -0.84 19.07 16.35
N ALA A 193 -0.33 19.35 15.16
CA ALA A 193 -1.17 19.72 14.01
C ALA A 193 -1.88 18.49 13.43
N VAL A 194 -1.27 17.31 13.57
CA VAL A 194 -1.78 16.04 13.06
C VAL A 194 -1.68 14.96 14.13
N VAL A 195 -2.77 14.24 14.38
CA VAL A 195 -2.76 13.00 15.16
C VAL A 195 -2.91 11.81 14.23
N ILE A 196 -1.95 10.88 14.27
CA ILE A 196 -1.89 9.69 13.43
C ILE A 196 -2.18 8.47 14.32
N VAL A 197 -3.21 7.71 14.00
CA VAL A 197 -3.59 6.51 14.77
C VAL A 197 -3.05 5.26 14.08
N GLY A 198 -1.98 4.71 14.63
CA GLY A 198 -1.26 3.52 14.16
C GLY A 198 0.22 3.83 13.90
N ALA A 199 1.12 3.17 14.62
CA ALA A 199 2.57 3.21 14.42
C ALA A 199 3.09 2.02 13.60
N GLY A 200 2.26 1.53 12.67
CA GLY A 200 2.69 0.64 11.60
C GLY A 200 3.48 1.40 10.52
N HIS A 201 3.91 0.69 9.48
CA HIS A 201 4.73 1.27 8.41
C HIS A 201 4.05 2.44 7.70
N THR A 202 2.73 2.40 7.44
CA THR A 202 2.03 3.53 6.80
C THR A 202 2.00 4.78 7.67
N GLY A 203 1.63 4.65 8.95
CA GLY A 203 1.55 5.77 9.87
C GLY A 203 2.92 6.40 10.18
N LEU A 204 3.95 5.59 10.37
CA LEU A 204 5.32 6.08 10.56
C LEU A 204 5.87 6.78 9.31
N THR A 205 5.55 6.28 8.12
CA THR A 205 5.99 6.90 6.86
C THR A 205 5.34 8.28 6.65
N VAL A 206 4.04 8.40 6.89
CA VAL A 206 3.33 9.69 6.86
C VAL A 206 3.92 10.64 7.91
N ALA A 207 4.14 10.16 9.13
CA ALA A 207 4.74 10.95 10.20
C ALA A 207 6.16 11.44 9.83
N ALA A 208 6.96 10.61 9.16
CA ALA A 208 8.30 10.98 8.71
C ALA A 208 8.25 12.10 7.68
N HIS A 209 7.39 12.01 6.66
CA HIS A 209 7.21 13.10 5.70
C HIS A 209 6.76 14.40 6.36
N LEU A 210 5.71 14.35 7.18
CA LEU A 210 5.20 15.52 7.90
C LEU A 210 6.29 16.17 8.77
N THR A 211 7.02 15.38 9.56
CA THR A 211 8.08 15.86 10.44
C THR A 211 9.18 16.58 9.65
N HIS A 212 9.62 16.00 8.54
CA HIS A 212 10.69 16.58 7.72
C HIS A 212 10.23 17.76 6.86
N MET A 213 8.92 17.91 6.62
CA MET A 213 8.31 19.12 6.05
C MET A 213 7.98 20.19 7.12
N GLY A 214 8.26 19.92 8.40
CA GLY A 214 8.04 20.86 9.50
C GLY A 214 6.63 20.85 10.10
N ILE A 215 5.78 19.90 9.73
CA ILE A 215 4.45 19.68 10.32
C ILE A 215 4.57 18.78 11.54
N ARG A 216 4.03 19.23 12.67
CA ARG A 216 4.09 18.50 13.94
C ARG A 216 3.04 17.40 13.99
N ALA A 217 3.50 16.15 13.95
CA ALA A 217 2.65 14.98 14.10
C ALA A 217 2.86 14.29 15.47
N LEU A 218 1.77 13.77 16.04
CA LEU A 218 1.77 12.79 17.13
C LEU A 218 1.24 11.46 16.58
N VAL A 219 2.06 10.41 16.62
CA VAL A 219 1.62 9.04 16.32
C VAL A 219 1.22 8.35 17.61
N ILE A 220 0.11 7.65 17.62
CA ILE A 220 -0.29 6.77 18.73
C ILE A 220 -0.43 5.33 18.27
N ASP A 221 -0.07 4.39 19.14
CA ASP A 221 -0.25 2.96 18.91
C ASP A 221 -0.64 2.25 20.19
N LYS A 222 -1.55 1.29 20.08
CA LYS A 222 -2.02 0.50 21.23
C LYS A 222 -0.99 -0.51 21.72
N ASN A 223 -0.04 -0.90 20.87
CA ASN A 223 0.97 -1.87 21.27
C ASN A 223 2.00 -1.21 22.20
N PRO A 224 2.58 -1.99 23.14
CA PRO A 224 3.61 -1.48 24.05
C PRO A 224 4.88 -0.98 23.36
N ARG A 225 5.23 -1.56 22.20
CA ARG A 225 6.41 -1.18 21.43
C ARG A 225 6.09 -1.01 19.95
N VAL A 226 6.72 -0.04 19.32
CA VAL A 226 6.67 0.13 17.86
C VAL A 226 7.18 -1.15 17.18
N GLY A 227 6.47 -1.59 16.14
CA GLY A 227 6.80 -2.82 15.42
C GLY A 227 6.26 -4.11 16.05
N ASP A 228 5.57 -4.05 17.20
CA ASP A 228 4.91 -5.21 17.83
C ASP A 228 3.87 -5.87 16.89
N ASN A 229 3.24 -5.08 16.03
CA ASN A 229 2.32 -5.57 14.99
C ASN A 229 2.99 -6.59 14.03
N TRP A 230 4.32 -6.57 13.94
CA TRP A 230 5.13 -7.58 13.25
C TRP A 230 5.69 -8.62 14.21
N ARG A 231 6.34 -8.21 15.31
CA ARG A 231 7.04 -9.13 16.23
C ARG A 231 6.11 -10.18 16.87
N GLN A 232 4.86 -9.82 17.12
CA GLN A 232 3.86 -10.72 17.74
C GLN A 232 3.23 -11.73 16.77
N ARG A 233 3.57 -11.70 15.47
CA ARG A 233 3.06 -12.65 14.47
C ARG A 233 3.72 -14.03 14.62
N TYR A 234 3.25 -15.01 13.85
CA TYR A 234 3.73 -16.39 13.90
C TYR A 234 5.21 -16.54 13.51
N GLY A 235 5.92 -17.48 14.15
CA GLY A 235 7.38 -17.55 14.16
C GLY A 235 8.09 -17.60 12.81
N LYS A 236 7.51 -18.28 11.82
CA LYS A 236 8.11 -18.46 10.48
C LYS A 236 7.78 -17.32 9.50
N LEU A 237 7.15 -16.24 9.95
CA LEU A 237 6.78 -15.14 9.06
C LEU A 237 8.02 -14.41 8.53
N VAL A 238 8.18 -14.48 7.21
CA VAL A 238 9.04 -13.62 6.40
C VAL A 238 8.18 -12.75 5.50
N LEU A 239 8.72 -11.61 5.09
CA LEU A 239 8.07 -10.79 4.07
C LEU A 239 7.95 -11.55 2.74
N HIS A 240 6.89 -11.24 2.02
CA HIS A 240 6.52 -11.94 0.79
C HIS A 240 7.07 -11.23 -0.46
N ASP A 241 7.39 -9.94 -0.32
CA ASP A 241 8.03 -9.11 -1.33
C ASP A 241 9.52 -8.93 -0.96
N PRO A 242 10.39 -8.55 -1.91
CA PRO A 242 11.79 -8.37 -1.62
C PRO A 242 12.02 -7.02 -0.94
N VAL A 243 13.07 -6.90 -0.13
CA VAL A 243 13.43 -5.68 0.62
C VAL A 243 13.48 -4.40 -0.25
N TYR A 244 13.76 -4.52 -1.55
CA TYR A 244 13.77 -3.40 -2.50
C TYR A 244 12.40 -2.77 -2.74
N ALA A 245 11.33 -3.58 -2.68
CA ALA A 245 9.96 -3.12 -2.81
C ALA A 245 9.41 -2.56 -1.49
N GLU A 246 10.04 -2.88 -0.36
CA GLU A 246 9.44 -2.68 0.97
C GLU A 246 10.14 -1.60 1.79
N SER A 247 11.17 -0.94 1.26
CA SER A 247 11.93 0.07 2.00
C SER A 247 11.11 1.33 2.26
N LEU A 248 11.40 1.97 3.40
CA LEU A 248 10.76 3.20 3.83
C LEU A 248 11.62 4.42 3.45
N PRO A 249 11.03 5.60 3.23
CA PRO A 249 11.78 6.80 2.89
C PRO A 249 12.70 7.23 4.04
N TYR A 250 13.75 8.00 3.73
CA TYR A 250 14.73 8.56 4.68
C TYR A 250 15.69 7.57 5.35
N MET A 251 15.39 6.27 5.42
CA MET A 251 16.27 5.26 6.01
C MET A 251 16.20 3.95 5.23
N LYS A 252 17.35 3.51 4.70
CA LYS A 252 17.46 2.24 3.95
C LYS A 252 17.60 1.05 4.89
N TYR A 253 17.15 -0.12 4.43
CA TYR A 253 17.51 -1.38 5.06
C TYR A 253 19.03 -1.62 4.93
N PRO A 254 19.67 -2.24 5.95
CA PRO A 254 21.05 -2.67 5.83
C PRO A 254 21.25 -3.65 4.66
N GLU A 255 22.35 -3.50 3.91
CA GLU A 255 22.68 -4.37 2.77
C GLU A 255 22.93 -5.84 3.17
N THR A 256 23.13 -6.10 4.46
CA THR A 256 23.32 -7.45 5.03
C THR A 256 22.01 -8.18 5.33
N TRP A 257 20.85 -7.54 5.11
CA TRP A 257 19.57 -8.20 5.30
C TRP A 257 19.34 -9.29 4.27
N PRO A 258 18.64 -10.38 4.64
CA PRO A 258 18.14 -11.32 3.65
C PRO A 258 17.19 -10.60 2.69
N LEU A 259 17.07 -11.13 1.46
CA LEU A 259 16.18 -10.56 0.44
C LEU A 259 14.72 -10.47 0.93
N PHE A 260 14.29 -11.40 1.78
CA PHE A 260 13.00 -11.39 2.47
C PHE A 260 13.24 -11.19 3.96
N ALA A 261 12.83 -10.05 4.51
CA ALA A 261 13.07 -9.75 5.91
C ALA A 261 12.15 -10.61 6.82
N PRO A 262 12.69 -11.26 7.88
CA PRO A 262 11.87 -11.83 8.94
C PRO A 262 11.12 -10.77 9.74
N LYS A 263 10.00 -11.16 10.37
CA LYS A 263 9.15 -10.26 11.18
C LYS A 263 9.91 -9.51 12.28
N GLU A 264 10.94 -10.13 12.88
CA GLU A 264 11.76 -9.55 13.94
C GLU A 264 12.55 -8.34 13.42
N LYS A 265 13.24 -8.52 12.28
CA LYS A 265 14.01 -7.45 11.64
C LYS A 265 13.12 -6.25 11.31
N MET A 266 11.91 -6.51 10.83
CA MET A 266 10.94 -5.44 10.55
C MET A 266 10.50 -4.72 11.81
N GLY A 267 10.19 -5.45 12.88
CA GLY A 267 9.82 -4.83 14.15
C GLY A 267 10.91 -3.92 14.70
N ASP A 268 12.15 -4.43 14.73
CA ASP A 268 13.31 -3.67 15.24
C ASP A 268 13.67 -2.49 14.35
N PHE A 269 13.50 -2.64 13.03
CA PHE A 269 13.69 -1.55 12.09
C PHE A 269 12.65 -0.44 12.27
N LEU A 270 11.36 -0.76 12.42
CA LEU A 270 10.33 0.28 12.61
C LEU A 270 10.52 1.04 13.94
N GLU A 271 10.93 0.34 15.01
CA GLU A 271 11.29 0.97 16.27
C GLU A 271 12.51 1.90 16.10
N SER A 272 13.54 1.44 15.39
CA SER A 272 14.73 2.23 15.06
C SER A 272 14.41 3.42 14.15
N TYR A 273 13.55 3.22 13.16
CA TYR A 273 13.09 4.22 12.21
C TYR A 273 12.41 5.39 12.94
N ALA A 274 11.46 5.08 13.83
CA ALA A 274 10.78 6.09 14.64
C ALA A 274 11.77 6.86 15.54
N LYS A 275 12.75 6.17 16.12
CA LYS A 275 13.75 6.77 17.00
C LYS A 275 14.75 7.66 16.24
N LEU A 276 15.31 7.17 15.13
CA LEU A 276 16.39 7.83 14.38
C LEU A 276 15.89 8.99 13.51
N LEU A 277 14.61 8.98 13.14
CA LEU A 277 13.95 10.08 12.43
C LEU A 277 13.21 11.04 13.36
N ASP A 278 13.44 10.93 14.67
CA ASP A 278 12.87 11.82 15.67
C ASP A 278 11.34 11.92 15.62
N LEU A 279 10.65 10.82 15.31
CA LEU A 279 9.19 10.78 15.28
C LEU A 279 8.64 10.81 16.72
N ASN A 280 7.52 11.52 16.91
CA ASN A 280 6.83 11.57 18.20
C ASN A 280 5.79 10.45 18.25
N VAL A 281 6.10 9.38 18.98
CA VAL A 281 5.23 8.20 19.10
C VAL A 281 4.86 7.96 20.55
N TRP A 282 3.57 7.79 20.82
CA TRP A 282 3.06 7.27 22.08
C TRP A 282 2.57 5.84 21.89
N THR A 283 3.27 4.90 22.50
CA THR A 283 2.85 3.49 22.61
C THR A 283 1.87 3.32 23.79
N ASP A 284 1.29 2.13 23.93
CA ASP A 284 0.24 1.84 24.91
C ASP A 284 -0.93 2.85 24.86
N SER A 285 -1.19 3.44 23.69
CA SER A 285 -2.06 4.60 23.54
C SER A 285 -3.22 4.32 22.60
N THR A 286 -4.44 4.60 23.07
CA THR A 286 -5.69 4.38 22.31
C THR A 286 -6.47 5.68 22.20
N LEU A 287 -6.98 5.99 21.00
CA LEU A 287 -7.95 7.06 20.79
C LEU A 287 -9.29 6.67 21.43
N LYS A 288 -9.76 7.45 22.40
CA LYS A 288 -11.03 7.19 23.10
C LYS A 288 -12.20 7.97 22.52
N SER A 289 -11.93 9.19 22.07
CA SER A 289 -12.92 10.02 21.42
C SER A 289 -12.26 11.03 20.49
N SER A 290 -13.03 11.44 19.48
CA SER A 290 -12.69 12.50 18.54
C SER A 290 -13.96 13.27 18.20
N ASP A 291 -13.95 14.59 18.34
CA ASP A 291 -15.04 15.45 17.90
C ASP A 291 -14.50 16.57 17.03
N TYR A 292 -15.11 16.76 15.86
CA TYR A 292 -14.73 17.80 14.91
C TYR A 292 -15.64 19.01 15.07
N ASP A 293 -15.04 20.18 15.23
CA ASP A 293 -15.73 21.47 15.21
C ASP A 293 -15.55 22.14 13.84
N PRO A 294 -16.61 22.22 13.02
CA PRO A 294 -16.54 22.86 11.70
C PRO A 294 -16.23 24.37 11.76
N SER A 295 -16.49 25.04 12.89
CA SER A 295 -16.28 26.48 13.01
C SER A 295 -14.81 26.84 13.19
N SER A 296 -14.09 26.11 14.06
CA SER A 296 -12.65 26.24 14.23
C SER A 296 -11.85 25.39 13.24
N LYS A 297 -12.49 24.46 12.52
CA LYS A 297 -11.87 23.46 11.64
C LYS A 297 -10.82 22.62 12.38
N GLN A 298 -11.10 22.27 13.63
CA GLN A 298 -10.21 21.49 14.48
C GLN A 298 -10.93 20.30 15.10
N TRP A 299 -10.15 19.27 15.38
CA TRP A 299 -10.55 18.12 16.18
C TRP A 299 -10.16 18.32 17.63
N THR A 300 -11.05 17.93 18.54
CA THR A 300 -10.71 17.64 19.93
C THR A 300 -10.60 16.12 20.08
N VAL A 301 -9.41 15.62 20.39
CA VAL A 301 -9.15 14.18 20.54
C VAL A 301 -8.75 13.84 21.97
N THR A 302 -9.28 12.75 22.50
CA THR A 302 -8.91 12.23 23.82
C THR A 302 -8.18 10.91 23.67
N ILE A 303 -6.97 10.86 24.23
CA ILE A 303 -6.06 9.71 24.13
C ILE A 303 -5.84 9.16 25.53
N GLU A 304 -6.05 7.86 25.68
CA GLU A 304 -5.71 7.09 26.88
C GLU A 304 -4.39 6.38 26.65
N ARG A 305 -3.37 6.72 27.46
CA ARG A 305 -2.03 6.16 27.40
C ARG A 305 -1.77 5.34 28.66
N GLY A 306 -1.49 4.05 28.48
CA GLY A 306 -1.05 3.16 29.54
C GLY A 306 0.27 3.65 30.15
N LYS A 307 0.44 3.39 31.45
CA LYS A 307 1.69 3.61 32.17
C LYS A 307 2.11 2.30 32.84
N ALA A 308 3.35 1.88 32.63
CA ALA A 308 3.90 0.72 33.31
C ALA A 308 3.82 0.93 34.83
N GLY A 309 3.07 0.06 35.53
CA GLY A 309 2.93 0.07 36.99
C GLY A 309 2.06 1.20 37.56
N GLY A 310 1.21 1.86 36.76
CA GLY A 310 0.35 2.95 37.24
C GLY A 310 -0.98 3.06 36.49
N ASN A 311 -1.76 4.07 36.85
CA ASN A 311 -3.03 4.38 36.16
C ASN A 311 -2.76 4.95 34.77
N ALA A 312 -3.63 4.62 33.81
CA ALA A 312 -3.60 5.21 32.49
C ALA A 312 -3.72 6.74 32.58
N GLU A 313 -2.93 7.44 31.77
CA GLU A 313 -3.04 8.88 31.59
C GLU A 313 -4.04 9.16 30.49
N ILE A 314 -5.03 10.01 30.78
CA ILE A 314 -5.95 10.54 29.76
C ILE A 314 -5.49 11.95 29.43
N ARG A 315 -5.20 12.21 28.15
CA ARG A 315 -4.87 13.56 27.66
C ARG A 315 -5.73 13.93 26.47
N THR A 316 -6.21 15.17 26.49
CA THR A 316 -6.97 15.77 25.39
C THR A 316 -6.09 16.74 24.62
N PHE A 317 -6.16 16.70 23.30
CA PHE A 317 -5.46 17.61 22.39
C PHE A 317 -6.46 18.26 21.43
N ARG A 318 -6.20 19.51 21.04
CA ARG A 318 -6.73 20.06 19.80
C ARG A 318 -5.73 19.81 18.67
N THR A 319 -6.23 19.35 17.54
CA THR A 319 -5.42 19.04 16.36
C THR A 319 -6.16 19.46 15.11
N ASN A 320 -5.44 19.89 14.08
CA ASN A 320 -6.06 20.28 12.82
C ASN A 320 -6.52 19.05 12.05
N HIS A 321 -5.75 17.95 12.09
CA HIS A 321 -6.02 16.74 11.31
C HIS A 321 -5.98 15.47 12.16
N ILE A 322 -6.72 14.46 11.70
CA ILE A 322 -6.58 13.07 12.13
C ILE A 322 -6.28 12.19 10.91
N VAL A 323 -5.29 11.30 11.04
CA VAL A 323 -4.96 10.28 10.03
C VAL A 323 -5.20 8.89 10.64
N ALA A 324 -6.13 8.12 10.08
CA ALA A 324 -6.33 6.73 10.44
C ALA A 324 -5.35 5.83 9.67
N ALA A 325 -4.33 5.34 10.38
CA ALA A 325 -3.27 4.46 9.88
C ALA A 325 -3.38 3.05 10.49
N SER A 326 -4.60 2.55 10.69
CA SER A 326 -4.90 1.32 11.44
C SER A 326 -4.63 0.00 10.69
N GLY A 327 -4.04 0.06 9.50
CA GLY A 327 -3.73 -1.11 8.67
C GLY A 327 -4.90 -1.60 7.78
N LEU A 328 -4.57 -2.44 6.79
CA LEU A 328 -5.56 -3.02 5.87
C LEU A 328 -6.35 -4.19 6.48
N ASP A 329 -5.70 -4.87 7.42
CA ASP A 329 -6.19 -6.05 8.08
C ASP A 329 -6.43 -5.69 9.55
N GLY A 330 -7.70 -5.47 9.89
CA GLY A 330 -8.15 -5.01 11.19
C GLY A 330 -8.19 -6.13 12.23
N LYS A 331 -9.32 -6.28 12.92
CA LYS A 331 -9.47 -7.32 13.95
C LYS A 331 -9.45 -8.73 13.32
N PRO A 332 -8.77 -9.72 13.94
CA PRO A 332 -8.88 -11.11 13.56
C PRO A 332 -10.33 -11.57 13.40
N ARG A 333 -10.63 -12.31 12.32
CA ARG A 333 -11.97 -12.85 12.09
C ARG A 333 -12.01 -14.29 12.54
N LEU A 334 -12.52 -14.53 13.74
CA LEU A 334 -12.83 -15.88 14.20
C LEU A 334 -14.25 -16.26 13.71
N PRO A 335 -14.42 -17.37 12.96
CA PRO A 335 -15.75 -17.84 12.59
C PRO A 335 -16.51 -18.35 13.81
N ASP A 336 -17.81 -18.12 13.84
CA ASP A 336 -18.70 -18.74 14.83
C ASP A 336 -18.94 -20.21 14.44
N ILE A 337 -18.24 -21.12 15.12
CA ILE A 337 -18.32 -22.56 14.88
C ILE A 337 -18.80 -23.24 16.16
N PRO A 338 -19.86 -24.06 16.10
CA PRO A 338 -20.34 -24.80 17.28
C PRO A 338 -19.22 -25.62 17.94
N GLY A 339 -19.07 -25.48 19.25
CA GLY A 339 -18.08 -26.22 20.05
C GLY A 339 -16.64 -25.69 19.99
N LEU A 340 -16.38 -24.55 19.33
CA LEU A 340 -15.04 -23.95 19.24
C LEU A 340 -14.38 -23.75 20.61
N ALA A 341 -15.13 -23.23 21.60
CA ALA A 341 -14.63 -23.00 22.96
C ALA A 341 -14.38 -24.29 23.76
N SER A 342 -14.92 -25.43 23.31
CA SER A 342 -14.78 -26.72 23.99
C SER A 342 -13.51 -27.48 23.60
N PHE A 343 -12.79 -27.01 22.58
CA PHE A 343 -11.57 -27.66 22.11
C PHE A 343 -10.46 -27.63 23.16
N LYS A 344 -9.89 -28.81 23.47
CA LYS A 344 -8.81 -28.99 24.43
C LYS A 344 -7.51 -29.20 23.67
N SER A 345 -6.86 -28.11 23.30
CA SER A 345 -5.53 -28.17 22.67
C SER A 345 -4.51 -28.78 23.64
N LYS A 346 -3.52 -29.51 23.11
CA LYS A 346 -2.49 -30.18 23.93
C LYS A 346 -1.68 -29.25 24.85
N ASN A 347 -1.48 -27.99 24.45
CA ASN A 347 -0.77 -26.96 25.21
C ASN A 347 -1.70 -26.00 25.99
N GLY A 348 -3.00 -26.30 26.09
CA GLY A 348 -3.97 -25.52 26.86
C GLY A 348 -4.37 -24.15 26.27
N THR A 349 -3.98 -23.81 25.04
CA THR A 349 -4.32 -22.53 24.40
C THR A 349 -5.72 -22.47 23.77
N GLY A 350 -6.40 -23.62 23.62
CA GLY A 350 -7.63 -23.74 22.85
C GLY A 350 -7.38 -23.53 21.35
N VAL A 351 -8.43 -23.12 20.63
CA VAL A 351 -8.35 -22.70 19.22
C VAL A 351 -7.72 -21.30 19.14
N ILE A 352 -6.65 -21.14 18.37
CA ILE A 352 -5.96 -19.85 18.22
C ILE A 352 -6.14 -19.31 16.79
N HIS A 353 -6.35 -18.01 16.65
CA HIS A 353 -6.24 -17.32 15.36
C HIS A 353 -4.78 -17.04 14.99
N SER A 354 -4.39 -17.19 13.73
CA SER A 354 -2.99 -17.03 13.27
C SER A 354 -2.34 -15.70 13.67
N ALA A 355 -3.13 -14.63 13.78
CA ALA A 355 -2.73 -13.31 14.26
C ALA A 355 -2.19 -13.29 15.71
N LEU A 356 -2.63 -14.22 16.55
CA LEU A 356 -2.31 -14.31 17.98
C LEU A 356 -1.48 -15.56 18.31
N ALA A 357 -1.12 -16.34 17.28
CA ALA A 357 -0.51 -17.65 17.47
C ALA A 357 0.94 -17.56 17.96
N GLY A 358 1.64 -16.46 17.68
CA GLY A 358 3.05 -16.27 18.06
C GLY A 358 3.93 -17.47 17.68
N GLU A 359 4.93 -17.77 18.51
CA GLU A 359 5.76 -18.98 18.34
C GLU A 359 4.99 -20.28 18.62
N ALA A 360 3.87 -20.22 19.35
CA ALA A 360 3.03 -21.37 19.68
C ALA A 360 2.22 -21.91 18.49
N ALA A 361 2.34 -21.29 17.31
CA ALA A 361 1.62 -21.68 16.09
C ALA A 361 2.12 -22.99 15.46
N VAL A 362 3.30 -23.48 15.85
CA VAL A 362 3.97 -24.59 15.16
C VAL A 362 3.93 -25.84 16.03
N ALA A 363 3.19 -26.86 15.56
CA ALA A 363 3.11 -28.16 16.22
C ALA A 363 4.42 -28.96 16.03
N GLY A 364 4.71 -29.84 16.98
CA GLY A 364 5.94 -30.65 17.03
C GLY A 364 5.78 -32.09 16.55
N PRO A 365 6.84 -32.91 16.72
CA PRO A 365 6.87 -34.29 16.25
C PRO A 365 5.71 -35.14 16.78
N GLY A 366 4.95 -35.76 15.86
CA GLY A 366 3.84 -36.66 16.18
C GLY A 366 2.56 -35.97 16.68
N GLU A 367 2.52 -34.65 16.69
CA GLU A 367 1.31 -33.87 16.99
C GLU A 367 0.46 -33.66 15.74
N LYS A 368 -0.86 -33.65 15.91
CA LYS A 368 -1.83 -33.41 14.84
C LYS A 368 -2.28 -31.96 14.86
N ILE A 369 -2.04 -31.24 13.77
CA ILE A 369 -2.49 -29.86 13.63
C ILE A 369 -3.45 -29.72 12.45
N VAL A 370 -4.56 -29.04 12.69
CA VAL A 370 -5.48 -28.63 11.63
C VAL A 370 -5.43 -27.12 11.44
N VAL A 371 -5.08 -26.70 10.22
CA VAL A 371 -5.01 -25.29 9.81
C VAL A 371 -6.22 -24.94 8.96
N VAL A 372 -7.08 -24.07 9.47
CA VAL A 372 -8.33 -23.66 8.80
C VAL A 372 -8.09 -22.39 8.00
N GLY A 373 -8.10 -22.51 6.67
CA GLY A 373 -7.83 -21.40 5.75
C GLY A 373 -6.90 -21.79 4.61
N MET A 374 -6.86 -20.94 3.57
CA MET A 374 -6.01 -21.15 2.38
C MET A 374 -5.49 -19.80 1.86
N GLY A 375 -4.80 -19.08 2.74
CA GLY A 375 -4.04 -17.87 2.40
C GLY A 375 -2.63 -17.96 2.96
N ASN A 376 -1.83 -16.90 2.82
CA ASN A 376 -0.41 -16.92 3.20
C ASN A 376 -0.15 -17.42 4.64
N SER A 377 -0.90 -16.94 5.64
CA SER A 377 -0.71 -17.44 7.02
C SER A 377 -1.04 -18.93 7.20
N ALA A 378 -1.93 -19.49 6.39
CA ALA A 378 -2.26 -20.90 6.46
C ALA A 378 -1.11 -21.76 5.93
N ILE A 379 -0.56 -21.40 4.76
CA ILE A 379 0.55 -22.17 4.16
C ILE A 379 1.84 -22.05 4.96
N ASP A 380 2.15 -20.89 5.51
CA ASP A 380 3.36 -20.70 6.33
C ASP A 380 3.32 -21.56 7.59
N ILE A 381 2.17 -21.58 8.28
CA ILE A 381 1.98 -22.37 9.51
C ILE A 381 1.93 -23.87 9.20
N ALA A 382 1.26 -24.27 8.12
CA ALA A 382 1.18 -25.65 7.70
C ALA A 382 2.56 -26.21 7.32
N GLN A 383 3.31 -25.49 6.49
CA GLN A 383 4.67 -25.87 6.12
C GLN A 383 5.59 -25.91 7.34
N GLY A 384 5.59 -24.87 8.18
CA GLY A 384 6.43 -24.83 9.38
C GLY A 384 6.13 -25.97 10.37
N SER A 385 4.86 -26.35 10.51
CA SER A 385 4.47 -27.47 11.39
C SER A 385 4.91 -28.82 10.81
N TRP A 386 4.78 -28.99 9.49
CA TRP A 386 5.26 -30.19 8.82
C TRP A 386 6.79 -30.32 8.90
N GLU A 387 7.54 -29.22 8.71
CA GLU A 387 9.00 -29.18 8.88
C GLU A 387 9.44 -29.54 10.30
N ASN A 388 8.58 -29.28 11.30
CA ASN A 388 8.80 -29.66 12.70
C ASN A 388 8.35 -31.10 13.03
N GLY A 389 7.85 -31.87 12.05
CA GLY A 389 7.47 -33.27 12.21
C GLY A 389 6.02 -33.50 12.64
N ALA A 390 5.15 -32.50 12.54
CA ALA A 390 3.72 -32.64 12.82
C ALA A 390 2.97 -33.33 11.67
N GLU A 391 1.85 -33.98 12.01
CA GLU A 391 0.83 -34.42 11.06
C GLU A 391 -0.10 -33.25 10.74
N VAL A 392 -0.04 -32.74 9.52
CA VAL A 392 -0.73 -31.50 9.14
C VAL A 392 -1.93 -31.79 8.23
N THR A 393 -3.09 -31.23 8.58
CA THR A 393 -4.24 -31.13 7.69
C THR A 393 -4.63 -29.68 7.47
N MET A 394 -4.83 -29.29 6.21
CA MET A 394 -5.35 -27.97 5.83
C MET A 394 -6.83 -28.08 5.43
N ILE A 395 -7.65 -27.09 5.82
CA ILE A 395 -9.05 -27.00 5.41
C ILE A 395 -9.25 -25.77 4.50
N GLN A 396 -9.67 -26.01 3.27
CA GLN A 396 -10.08 -24.97 2.32
C GLN A 396 -11.61 -24.90 2.20
N ARG A 397 -12.20 -23.79 2.66
CA ARG A 397 -13.65 -23.59 2.56
C ARG A 397 -14.11 -23.20 1.14
N GLY A 398 -13.29 -22.44 0.42
CA GLY A 398 -13.67 -21.87 -0.87
C GLY A 398 -12.45 -21.57 -1.75
N PRO A 399 -12.67 -21.13 -3.01
CA PRO A 399 -11.60 -20.96 -3.98
C PRO A 399 -10.52 -19.97 -3.55
N SER A 400 -9.27 -20.27 -3.93
CA SER A 400 -8.09 -19.44 -3.67
C SER A 400 -7.30 -19.23 -4.97
N TYR A 401 -6.69 -18.05 -5.12
CA TYR A 401 -5.72 -17.81 -6.18
C TYR A 401 -4.38 -18.42 -5.78
N PHE A 402 -3.74 -19.15 -6.68
CA PHE A 402 -2.49 -19.86 -6.41
C PHE A 402 -1.42 -19.44 -7.41
N PHE A 403 -0.20 -19.26 -6.91
CA PHE A 403 1.01 -19.15 -7.71
C PHE A 403 2.22 -19.58 -6.89
N ARG A 404 3.24 -20.11 -7.55
CA ARG A 404 4.57 -20.27 -6.92
C ARG A 404 5.29 -18.94 -6.87
N ARG A 405 6.05 -18.72 -5.80
CA ARG A 405 6.91 -17.53 -5.66
C ARG A 405 7.78 -17.35 -6.89
N ASP A 406 8.47 -18.39 -7.36
CA ASP A 406 9.35 -18.34 -8.52
C ASP A 406 8.64 -17.85 -9.81
N SER A 407 7.39 -18.23 -9.99
CA SER A 407 6.57 -17.76 -11.13
C SER A 407 6.23 -16.28 -10.99
N LEU A 408 5.93 -15.80 -9.77
CA LEU A 408 5.77 -14.37 -9.51
C LEU A 408 7.08 -13.60 -9.72
N VAL A 409 8.23 -14.16 -9.36
CA VAL A 409 9.55 -13.54 -9.59
C VAL A 409 9.78 -13.32 -11.08
N LYS A 410 9.52 -14.34 -11.88
CA LYS A 410 9.82 -14.35 -13.32
C LYS A 410 8.81 -13.56 -14.15
N HIS A 411 7.54 -13.56 -13.75
CA HIS A 411 6.43 -13.05 -14.57
C HIS A 411 5.56 -12.00 -13.87
N GLY A 412 5.77 -11.72 -12.59
CA GLY A 412 4.94 -10.80 -11.82
C GLY A 412 5.14 -9.34 -12.22
N PHE A 413 4.17 -8.49 -11.88
CA PHE A 413 4.29 -7.05 -12.09
C PHE A 413 5.45 -6.43 -11.29
N MET A 414 5.90 -7.11 -10.23
CA MET A 414 7.01 -6.73 -9.35
C MET A 414 8.37 -7.31 -9.76
N THR A 415 8.48 -8.05 -10.89
CA THR A 415 9.75 -8.65 -11.33
C THR A 415 10.90 -7.64 -11.38
N ALA A 416 10.62 -6.40 -11.78
CA ALA A 416 11.62 -5.34 -11.85
C ALA A 416 12.20 -4.93 -10.47
N TYR A 417 11.55 -5.30 -9.36
CA TYR A 417 12.05 -5.10 -8.00
C TYR A 417 12.87 -6.29 -7.48
N TRP A 418 12.89 -7.44 -8.17
CA TRP A 418 13.32 -8.70 -7.56
C TRP A 418 14.82 -9.01 -7.64
N HIS A 419 15.50 -8.57 -8.70
CA HIS A 419 16.90 -8.95 -8.99
C HIS A 419 17.90 -7.79 -8.88
N LYS A 420 17.70 -6.88 -7.93
CA LYS A 420 18.24 -5.50 -7.85
C LYS A 420 17.46 -4.59 -8.80
N PRO A 421 16.83 -3.51 -8.28
CA PRO A 421 16.01 -2.66 -9.11
C PRO A 421 16.86 -1.98 -10.19
N LEU A 422 16.33 -1.93 -11.41
CA LEU A 422 16.99 -1.35 -12.59
C LEU A 422 17.13 0.18 -12.51
N LEU A 423 16.31 0.80 -11.65
CA LEU A 423 16.27 2.22 -11.35
C LEU A 423 16.28 2.41 -9.83
N PRO A 424 16.58 3.61 -9.31
CA PRO A 424 16.39 3.90 -7.91
C PRO A 424 14.91 3.73 -7.48
N GLU A 425 14.71 3.54 -6.18
CA GLU A 425 13.41 3.17 -5.59
C GLU A 425 12.27 4.15 -5.92
N HIS A 426 12.60 5.45 -6.01
CA HIS A 426 11.64 6.50 -6.30
C HIS A 426 11.07 6.38 -7.71
N GLU A 427 11.93 6.16 -8.71
CA GLU A 427 11.52 5.99 -10.10
C GLU A 427 10.72 4.70 -10.30
N MET A 428 11.08 3.65 -9.57
CA MET A 428 10.33 2.40 -9.56
C MET A 428 8.91 2.62 -9.03
N ASP A 429 8.75 3.37 -7.95
CA ASP A 429 7.44 3.76 -7.41
C ASP A 429 6.66 4.61 -8.41
N MET A 430 7.32 5.58 -9.04
CA MET A 430 6.69 6.41 -10.07
C MET A 430 6.15 5.54 -11.22
N ILE A 431 6.94 4.60 -11.74
CA ILE A 431 6.47 3.66 -12.77
C ILE A 431 5.26 2.87 -12.28
N MET A 432 5.33 2.32 -11.07
CA MET A 432 4.25 1.53 -10.50
C MET A 432 2.97 2.36 -10.37
N TRP A 433 3.05 3.56 -9.83
CA TRP A 433 1.91 4.44 -9.58
C TRP A 433 1.42 5.21 -10.80
N ALA A 434 2.24 5.39 -11.82
CA ALA A 434 1.83 5.99 -13.09
C ALA A 434 0.83 5.12 -13.87
N TYR A 435 0.84 3.79 -13.68
CA TYR A 435 -0.14 2.91 -14.33
C TYR A 435 -1.51 3.00 -13.63
N PRO A 436 -2.57 3.47 -14.30
CA PRO A 436 -3.93 3.43 -13.78
C PRO A 436 -4.46 2.00 -13.60
N MET A 437 -5.47 1.81 -12.75
CA MET A 437 -6.02 0.48 -12.47
C MET A 437 -6.53 -0.26 -13.72
N PRO A 438 -7.21 0.36 -14.69
CA PRO A 438 -7.57 -0.32 -15.95
C PRO A 438 -6.37 -0.94 -16.66
N ILE A 439 -5.27 -0.19 -16.82
CA ILE A 439 -4.04 -0.72 -17.44
C ILE A 439 -3.44 -1.86 -16.60
N ARG A 440 -3.42 -1.72 -15.26
CA ARG A 440 -2.94 -2.77 -14.36
C ARG A 440 -3.78 -4.05 -14.49
N MET A 441 -5.10 -3.94 -14.61
CA MET A 441 -5.98 -5.10 -14.79
C MET A 441 -5.73 -5.81 -16.11
N THR A 442 -5.60 -5.07 -17.22
CA THR A 442 -5.30 -5.67 -18.53
C THR A 442 -3.96 -6.39 -18.53
N ARG A 443 -2.92 -5.78 -17.93
CA ARG A 443 -1.63 -6.44 -17.74
C ARG A 443 -1.74 -7.67 -16.85
N GLY A 444 -2.51 -7.58 -15.77
CA GLY A 444 -2.75 -8.66 -14.82
C GLY A 444 -3.19 -9.96 -15.49
N THR A 445 -4.09 -9.89 -16.46
CA THR A 445 -4.57 -11.07 -17.20
C THR A 445 -3.44 -11.84 -17.86
N SER A 446 -2.59 -11.14 -18.60
CA SER A 446 -1.58 -11.82 -19.39
C SER A 446 -0.36 -12.22 -18.52
N LEU A 447 -0.09 -11.51 -17.42
CA LEU A 447 0.89 -11.96 -16.40
C LEU A 447 0.39 -13.24 -15.70
N ALA A 448 -0.90 -13.29 -15.36
CA ALA A 448 -1.53 -14.46 -14.77
C ALA A 448 -1.46 -15.67 -15.71
N GLN A 449 -1.70 -15.48 -17.01
CA GLN A 449 -1.55 -16.54 -18.01
C GLN A 449 -0.13 -17.10 -18.06
N ALA A 450 0.89 -16.24 -18.03
CA ALA A 450 2.29 -16.69 -18.01
C ALA A 450 2.60 -17.50 -16.75
N MET A 451 2.16 -17.03 -15.58
CA MET A 451 2.33 -17.74 -14.31
C MET A 451 1.60 -19.08 -14.29
N PHE A 452 0.36 -19.14 -14.80
CA PHE A 452 -0.40 -20.39 -14.88
C PHE A 452 0.25 -21.42 -15.77
N LYS A 453 0.83 -21.00 -16.90
CA LYS A 453 1.56 -21.91 -17.79
C LYS A 453 2.78 -22.50 -17.10
N GLU A 454 3.52 -21.70 -16.34
CA GLU A 454 4.68 -22.16 -15.57
C GLU A 454 4.26 -23.11 -14.43
N ASP A 455 3.11 -22.89 -13.82
CA ASP A 455 2.61 -23.63 -12.64
C ASP A 455 1.62 -24.76 -12.96
N GLU A 456 1.39 -25.04 -14.26
CA GLU A 456 0.30 -25.89 -14.73
C GLU A 456 0.33 -27.30 -14.11
N GLU A 457 1.49 -27.95 -14.11
CA GLU A 457 1.64 -29.32 -13.62
C GLU A 457 1.25 -29.44 -12.14
N LEU A 458 1.77 -28.53 -11.30
CA LEU A 458 1.47 -28.51 -9.87
C LEU A 458 -0.01 -28.19 -9.63
N LEU A 459 -0.56 -27.20 -10.33
CA LEU A 459 -1.96 -26.84 -10.21
C LEU A 459 -2.89 -27.99 -10.58
N GLN A 460 -2.57 -28.79 -11.60
CA GLN A 460 -3.35 -29.96 -11.96
C GLN A 460 -3.31 -31.05 -10.88
N LYS A 461 -2.13 -31.32 -10.29
CA LYS A 461 -2.00 -32.25 -9.16
C LYS A 461 -2.85 -31.79 -7.97
N LEU A 462 -2.81 -30.49 -7.64
CA LEU A 462 -3.61 -29.91 -6.57
C LEU A 462 -5.12 -30.03 -6.83
N LYS A 463 -5.57 -29.70 -8.05
CA LYS A 463 -6.98 -29.84 -8.46
C LYS A 463 -7.45 -31.30 -8.36
N ALA A 464 -6.61 -32.26 -8.73
CA ALA A 464 -6.92 -33.68 -8.58
C ALA A 464 -7.09 -34.12 -7.11
N LEU A 465 -6.51 -33.38 -6.16
CA LEU A 465 -6.70 -33.56 -4.72
C LEU A 465 -7.88 -32.74 -4.15
N GLY A 466 -8.66 -32.08 -5.01
CA GLY A 466 -9.83 -31.30 -4.63
C GLY A 466 -9.56 -29.83 -4.31
N PHE A 467 -8.34 -29.31 -4.55
CA PHE A 467 -8.05 -27.88 -4.38
C PHE A 467 -8.95 -27.02 -5.26
N GLN A 468 -9.63 -26.05 -4.64
CA GLN A 468 -10.52 -25.12 -5.31
C GLN A 468 -9.73 -23.87 -5.74
N PHE A 469 -9.63 -23.68 -7.05
CA PHE A 469 -8.86 -22.60 -7.65
C PHE A 469 -9.77 -21.51 -8.23
N THR A 470 -9.35 -20.25 -8.15
CA THR A 470 -9.92 -19.13 -8.90
C THR A 470 -8.83 -18.41 -9.70
N SER A 471 -9.16 -17.91 -10.89
CA SER A 471 -8.28 -17.07 -11.71
C SER A 471 -8.41 -15.58 -11.39
N GLY A 472 -9.25 -15.21 -10.42
CA GLY A 472 -9.63 -13.83 -10.15
C GLY A 472 -10.69 -13.28 -11.11
N PRO A 473 -11.19 -12.07 -10.87
CA PRO A 473 -12.22 -11.46 -11.70
C PRO A 473 -11.70 -11.32 -13.13
N ASN A 474 -12.45 -11.87 -14.09
CA ASN A 474 -12.11 -11.86 -15.52
C ASN A 474 -10.70 -12.39 -15.86
N GLY A 475 -10.14 -13.27 -15.01
CA GLY A 475 -8.80 -13.82 -15.22
C GLY A 475 -7.64 -12.86 -14.99
N THR A 476 -7.88 -11.71 -14.35
CA THR A 476 -6.88 -10.66 -14.06
C THR A 476 -5.82 -11.07 -13.02
N GLY A 477 -5.95 -12.27 -12.46
CA GLY A 477 -5.00 -12.87 -11.53
C GLY A 477 -4.83 -12.11 -10.22
N LEU A 478 -3.59 -12.05 -9.74
CA LEU A 478 -3.27 -11.47 -8.43
C LEU A 478 -3.75 -10.02 -8.27
N ILE A 479 -3.65 -9.20 -9.33
CA ILE A 479 -4.07 -7.80 -9.29
C ILE A 479 -5.57 -7.69 -8.99
N GLY A 480 -6.40 -8.45 -9.69
CA GLY A 480 -7.85 -8.47 -9.44
C GLY A 480 -8.23 -9.06 -8.09
N ILE A 481 -7.52 -10.11 -7.66
CA ILE A 481 -7.74 -10.73 -6.33
C ILE A 481 -7.45 -9.74 -5.21
N VAL A 482 -6.34 -8.99 -5.29
CA VAL A 482 -5.97 -7.96 -4.32
C VAL A 482 -6.92 -6.77 -4.40
N ALA A 483 -7.40 -6.40 -5.59
CA ALA A 483 -8.34 -5.30 -5.77
C ALA A 483 -9.72 -5.60 -5.16
N GLU A 484 -10.30 -6.77 -5.45
CA GLU A 484 -11.63 -7.12 -4.93
C GLU A 484 -11.63 -7.57 -3.47
N ARG A 485 -10.51 -8.14 -2.99
CA ARG A 485 -10.36 -8.71 -1.63
C ARG A 485 -11.45 -9.73 -1.25
N LYS A 486 -12.07 -10.40 -2.23
CA LYS A 486 -13.12 -11.43 -2.03
C LYS A 486 -12.56 -12.83 -1.81
N HIS A 487 -11.40 -13.11 -2.38
CA HIS A 487 -10.73 -14.41 -2.32
C HIS A 487 -9.32 -14.27 -1.73
N PRO A 488 -8.84 -15.27 -0.97
CA PRO A 488 -7.44 -15.31 -0.58
C PRO A 488 -6.57 -15.65 -1.79
N TYR A 489 -5.29 -15.27 -1.70
CA TYR A 489 -4.25 -15.76 -2.57
C TYR A 489 -3.17 -16.50 -1.77
N VAL A 490 -2.43 -17.35 -2.47
CA VAL A 490 -1.36 -18.19 -1.94
C VAL A 490 -0.08 -17.86 -2.72
N ASN A 491 0.89 -17.26 -2.03
CA ASN A 491 2.26 -17.09 -2.51
C ASN A 491 3.10 -18.29 -2.06
N ASP A 492 3.08 -19.37 -2.83
CA ASP A 492 3.64 -20.66 -2.40
C ASP A 492 5.17 -20.69 -2.45
N THR A 493 5.76 -21.10 -1.34
CA THR A 493 7.20 -21.37 -1.17
C THR A 493 7.54 -22.85 -1.04
N GLY A 494 6.56 -23.74 -1.25
CA GLY A 494 6.76 -25.19 -1.22
C GLY A 494 5.69 -25.95 -0.44
N CYS A 495 4.87 -25.27 0.37
CA CYS A 495 3.74 -25.88 1.08
C CYS A 495 2.79 -26.63 0.14
N MET A 496 2.46 -26.04 -1.01
CA MET A 496 1.52 -26.66 -1.94
C MET A 496 2.14 -27.85 -2.68
N THR A 497 3.47 -27.89 -2.83
CA THR A 497 4.18 -29.11 -3.25
C THR A 497 4.01 -30.23 -2.24
N LEU A 498 4.13 -29.95 -0.93
CA LEU A 498 3.87 -30.95 0.12
C LEU A 498 2.44 -31.48 0.08
N VAL A 499 1.47 -30.61 -0.22
CA VAL A 499 0.07 -31.02 -0.43
C VAL A 499 -0.06 -31.92 -1.67
N ALA A 500 0.54 -31.53 -2.79
CA ALA A 500 0.51 -32.32 -4.04
C ALA A 500 1.16 -33.71 -3.88
N GLU A 501 2.19 -33.80 -3.03
CA GLU A 501 2.86 -35.05 -2.65
C GLU A 501 2.15 -35.81 -1.52
N LYS A 502 0.99 -35.32 -1.05
CA LYS A 502 0.18 -35.90 0.04
C LYS A 502 0.91 -36.00 1.38
N LYS A 503 1.96 -35.19 1.58
CA LYS A 503 2.67 -35.04 2.86
C LYS A 503 1.92 -34.15 3.84
N ILE A 504 1.15 -33.20 3.31
CA ILE A 504 0.15 -32.41 4.04
C ILE A 504 -1.22 -32.79 3.47
N ALA A 505 -2.17 -33.14 4.34
CA ALA A 505 -3.52 -33.48 3.91
C ALA A 505 -4.32 -32.22 3.56
N LEU A 506 -5.16 -32.29 2.52
CA LEU A 506 -6.09 -31.24 2.13
C LEU A 506 -7.53 -31.74 2.28
N GLN A 507 -8.35 -30.95 2.97
CA GLN A 507 -9.79 -31.14 3.08
C GLN A 507 -10.50 -29.91 2.53
N THR A 508 -11.61 -30.11 1.83
CA THR A 508 -12.41 -29.01 1.29
C THR A 508 -13.85 -29.05 1.76
N GLY A 509 -14.42 -27.86 1.97
CA GLY A 509 -15.81 -27.70 2.38
C GLY A 509 -15.99 -27.08 3.78
N PRO A 510 -17.25 -26.98 4.23
CA PRO A 510 -17.60 -26.34 5.50
C PRO A 510 -17.32 -27.24 6.71
N ILE A 511 -17.02 -26.58 7.83
CA ILE A 511 -16.93 -27.19 9.17
C ILE A 511 -18.34 -27.16 9.77
N GLU A 512 -18.79 -28.30 10.29
CA GLU A 512 -20.07 -28.41 11.01
C GLU A 512 -19.91 -28.00 12.48
N ARG A 513 -18.91 -28.58 13.16
CA ARG A 513 -18.62 -28.33 14.58
C ARG A 513 -17.20 -28.72 14.97
N ILE A 514 -16.77 -28.22 16.11
CA ILE A 514 -15.53 -28.62 16.80
C ILE A 514 -15.89 -29.41 18.05
N THR A 515 -15.18 -30.50 18.30
CA THR A 515 -15.32 -31.29 19.52
C THR A 515 -14.15 -31.00 20.47
N GLU A 516 -14.05 -31.73 21.59
CA GLU A 516 -12.92 -31.55 22.51
C GLU A 516 -11.54 -31.85 21.88
N ASN A 517 -11.47 -32.66 20.82
CA ASN A 517 -10.21 -33.14 20.23
C ASN A 517 -10.25 -33.34 18.70
N SER A 518 -11.25 -32.80 18.01
CA SER A 518 -11.39 -32.96 16.56
C SER A 518 -12.24 -31.88 15.90
N ILE A 519 -12.12 -31.77 14.57
CA ILE A 519 -13.01 -31.00 13.70
C ILE A 519 -13.93 -31.96 12.96
N VAL A 520 -15.24 -31.69 12.97
CA VAL A 520 -16.24 -32.42 12.19
C VAL A 520 -16.64 -31.56 10.99
N MET A 521 -16.37 -32.06 9.80
CA MET A 521 -16.75 -31.47 8.51
C MET A 521 -18.21 -31.82 8.20
N SER A 522 -18.92 -30.95 7.45
CA SER A 522 -20.33 -31.21 7.09
C SER A 522 -20.55 -32.41 6.16
N ASN A 523 -19.48 -32.97 5.57
CA ASN A 523 -19.54 -34.21 4.81
C ASN A 523 -19.40 -35.48 5.68
N GLY A 524 -19.40 -35.33 7.01
CA GLY A 524 -19.22 -36.42 7.98
C GLY A 524 -17.77 -36.76 8.32
N THR A 525 -16.78 -36.17 7.64
CA THR A 525 -15.35 -36.40 7.94
C THR A 525 -15.00 -35.84 9.31
N THR A 526 -14.35 -36.65 10.15
CA THR A 526 -13.83 -36.22 11.45
C THR A 526 -12.30 -36.17 11.41
N LEU A 527 -11.72 -35.04 11.78
CA LEU A 527 -10.29 -34.77 11.75
C LEU A 527 -9.76 -34.62 13.19
N PRO A 528 -9.07 -35.64 13.74
CA PRO A 528 -8.43 -35.53 15.04
C PRO A 528 -7.38 -34.41 15.05
N ALA A 529 -7.33 -33.63 16.13
CA ALA A 529 -6.43 -32.49 16.24
C ALA A 529 -5.95 -32.31 17.69
N ASP A 530 -4.63 -32.19 17.87
CA ASP A 530 -4.01 -31.69 19.10
C ASP A 530 -3.98 -30.15 19.11
N HIS A 531 -3.94 -29.54 17.92
CA HIS A 531 -3.93 -28.09 17.72
C HIS A 531 -4.85 -27.69 16.57
N ILE A 532 -5.60 -26.60 16.74
CA ILE A 532 -6.39 -25.98 15.67
C ILE A 532 -5.95 -24.52 15.52
N ILE A 533 -5.52 -24.16 14.32
CA ILE A 533 -5.18 -22.78 13.97
C ILE A 533 -6.20 -22.23 12.98
N MET A 534 -6.85 -21.14 13.36
CA MET A 534 -7.75 -20.38 12.49
C MET A 534 -6.94 -19.35 11.71
N ALA A 535 -6.62 -19.68 10.45
CA ALA A 535 -6.02 -18.76 9.48
C ALA A 535 -7.11 -18.12 8.61
N THR A 536 -8.14 -17.58 9.27
CA THR A 536 -9.45 -17.20 8.68
C THR A 536 -9.55 -15.72 8.29
N GLY A 537 -8.43 -15.02 8.30
CA GLY A 537 -8.31 -13.63 7.83
C GLY A 537 -8.78 -12.60 8.86
N TYR A 538 -9.06 -11.39 8.39
CA TYR A 538 -9.29 -10.22 9.24
C TYR A 538 -10.55 -9.47 8.77
N GLN A 539 -11.07 -8.62 9.65
CA GLN A 539 -11.99 -7.56 9.23
C GLN A 539 -11.24 -6.54 8.35
N GLY A 540 -11.93 -5.97 7.36
CA GLY A 540 -11.32 -4.99 6.45
C GLY A 540 -11.09 -3.62 7.09
N ALA A 541 -10.22 -2.83 6.47
CA ALA A 541 -9.84 -1.48 6.90
C ALA A 541 -11.04 -0.55 7.18
N ALA A 542 -12.10 -0.60 6.37
CA ALA A 542 -13.30 0.20 6.58
C ALA A 542 -13.96 -0.08 7.94
N ALA A 543 -14.04 -1.34 8.37
CA ALA A 543 -14.58 -1.69 9.68
C ALA A 543 -13.68 -1.17 10.81
N ALA A 544 -12.35 -1.23 10.64
CA ALA A 544 -11.41 -0.68 11.60
C ALA A 544 -11.54 0.85 11.75
N VAL A 545 -11.75 1.57 10.64
CA VAL A 545 -12.00 3.02 10.67
C VAL A 545 -13.34 3.34 11.32
N ARG A 546 -14.40 2.56 11.06
CA ARG A 546 -15.71 2.73 11.72
C ARG A 546 -15.59 2.56 13.24
N ASP A 547 -14.91 1.51 13.68
CA ASP A 547 -14.67 1.26 15.11
C ASP A 547 -13.86 2.38 15.77
N LEU A 548 -12.89 2.94 15.03
CA LEU A 548 -11.99 3.97 15.53
C LEU A 548 -12.66 5.35 15.63
N MET A 549 -13.37 5.77 14.59
CA MET A 549 -13.88 7.14 14.44
C MET A 549 -15.37 7.27 14.79
N GLY A 550 -16.07 6.15 14.92
CA GLY A 550 -17.50 6.10 15.17
C GLY A 550 -18.37 6.47 13.96
N GLU A 551 -19.67 6.22 14.09
CA GLU A 551 -20.63 6.31 12.98
C GLU A 551 -20.83 7.76 12.48
N LYS A 552 -20.70 8.76 13.36
CA LYS A 552 -20.82 10.19 13.02
C LYS A 552 -19.82 10.63 11.94
N VAL A 553 -18.59 10.10 12.01
CA VAL A 553 -17.55 10.37 11.01
C VAL A 553 -17.69 9.39 9.85
N PHE A 554 -17.86 8.09 10.15
CA PHE A 554 -17.87 7.03 9.15
C PHE A 554 -18.95 7.22 8.07
N SER A 555 -20.15 7.66 8.45
CA SER A 555 -21.26 7.87 7.51
C SER A 555 -21.00 8.94 6.43
N LYS A 556 -19.96 9.79 6.61
CA LYS A 556 -19.54 10.80 5.63
C LYS A 556 -18.47 10.32 4.65
N LEU A 557 -17.90 9.13 4.85
CA LEU A 557 -16.74 8.66 4.09
C LEU A 557 -17.09 7.97 2.75
N GLY A 558 -18.38 7.89 2.41
CA GLY A 558 -18.85 7.10 1.27
C GLY A 558 -18.58 5.61 1.47
N LYS A 559 -17.78 5.00 0.59
CA LYS A 559 -17.37 3.60 0.65
C LYS A 559 -15.85 3.47 0.76
N PRO A 560 -15.26 3.81 1.92
CA PRO A 560 -13.82 3.90 2.05
C PRO A 560 -13.14 2.57 1.71
N PHE A 561 -11.98 2.64 1.05
CA PHE A 561 -11.18 1.50 0.57
C PHE A 561 -11.77 0.66 -0.57
N GLU A 562 -12.98 0.99 -1.06
CA GLU A 562 -13.43 0.52 -2.39
C GLU A 562 -12.78 1.37 -3.50
N TYR A 563 -13.00 1.00 -4.76
CA TYR A 563 -12.58 1.79 -5.91
C TYR A 563 -13.76 2.59 -6.47
N ASP A 564 -13.51 3.84 -6.87
CA ASP A 564 -14.47 4.66 -7.62
C ASP A 564 -14.49 4.28 -9.12
N GLU A 565 -15.29 5.00 -9.90
CA GLU A 565 -15.44 4.77 -11.34
C GLU A 565 -14.15 5.03 -12.14
N GLU A 566 -13.23 5.84 -11.61
CA GLU A 566 -11.91 6.08 -12.20
C GLU A 566 -10.91 4.97 -11.84
N GLY A 567 -11.29 4.06 -10.94
CA GLY A 567 -10.42 3.01 -10.43
C GLY A 567 -9.45 3.52 -9.36
N GLU A 568 -9.79 4.60 -8.66
CA GLU A 568 -8.99 5.14 -7.55
C GLU A 568 -9.62 4.73 -6.21
N TRP A 569 -8.78 4.51 -5.18
CA TRP A 569 -9.29 4.13 -3.86
C TRP A 569 -10.09 5.28 -3.24
N ILE A 570 -11.28 4.99 -2.71
CA ILE A 570 -12.09 6.00 -2.04
C ILE A 570 -11.48 6.30 -0.66
N GLY A 571 -11.06 7.54 -0.46
CA GLY A 571 -10.58 8.10 0.81
C GLY A 571 -9.24 7.58 1.34
N ASN A 572 -8.64 6.54 0.76
CA ASN A 572 -7.32 6.03 1.15
C ASN A 572 -6.23 6.81 0.39
N TRP A 573 -5.35 7.50 1.11
CA TRP A 573 -4.32 8.43 0.57
C TRP A 573 -4.86 9.70 -0.11
N ARG A 574 -6.18 9.87 -0.12
CA ARG A 574 -6.95 10.93 -0.80
C ARG A 574 -7.88 11.63 0.19
N PRO A 575 -8.57 12.72 -0.19
CA PRO A 575 -9.62 13.31 0.64
C PRO A 575 -10.66 12.24 1.03
N SER A 576 -10.96 12.13 2.32
CA SER A 576 -11.77 11.03 2.86
C SER A 576 -13.28 11.20 2.65
N GLY A 577 -13.72 12.35 2.14
CA GLY A 577 -15.12 12.81 2.20
C GLY A 577 -15.46 13.56 3.49
N HIS A 578 -14.59 13.53 4.51
CA HIS A 578 -14.68 14.34 5.71
C HIS A 578 -13.52 15.35 5.78
N GLU A 579 -13.84 16.62 6.03
CA GLU A 579 -12.83 17.69 6.16
C GLU A 579 -11.81 17.32 7.24
N ARG A 580 -10.50 17.42 6.90
CA ARG A 580 -9.36 17.21 7.80
C ARG A 580 -9.32 15.84 8.51
N PHE A 581 -10.00 14.85 7.95
CA PHE A 581 -9.81 13.45 8.30
C PHE A 581 -9.26 12.69 7.10
N TRP A 582 -8.27 11.84 7.36
CA TRP A 582 -7.53 11.14 6.32
C TRP A 582 -7.38 9.67 6.68
N MET A 583 -7.20 8.82 5.67
CA MET A 583 -6.98 7.39 5.86
C MET A 583 -5.76 6.93 5.08
N CYS A 584 -4.96 6.04 5.68
CA CYS A 584 -3.82 5.44 5.01
C CYS A 584 -3.59 3.99 5.44
N ALA A 585 -3.93 3.05 4.55
CA ALA A 585 -3.69 1.64 4.73
C ALA A 585 -3.25 1.00 3.42
N ALA A 586 -2.07 0.37 3.43
CA ALA A 586 -1.55 -0.36 2.29
C ALA A 586 -0.49 -1.39 2.76
N PRO A 587 -0.16 -2.41 1.94
CA PRO A 587 1.07 -3.18 2.08
C PRO A 587 2.31 -2.28 1.99
N LEU A 588 3.47 -2.76 2.43
CA LEU A 588 4.73 -2.00 2.45
C LEU A 588 5.05 -1.37 1.08
N VAL A 589 4.96 -2.16 0.01
CA VAL A 589 5.21 -1.71 -1.37
C VAL A 589 4.35 -0.53 -1.83
N PHE A 590 3.14 -0.40 -1.30
CA PHE A 590 2.21 0.66 -1.67
C PHE A 590 2.17 1.79 -0.63
N SER A 591 3.15 1.84 0.29
CA SER A 591 3.16 2.85 1.37
C SER A 591 4.10 4.03 1.10
N ARG A 592 5.20 3.83 0.36
CA ARG A 592 6.27 4.83 0.20
C ARG A 592 5.80 6.09 -0.55
N LEU A 593 5.40 5.97 -1.82
CA LEU A 593 4.94 7.13 -2.60
C LEU A 593 3.62 7.76 -2.10
N PRO A 594 2.53 7.00 -1.84
CA PRO A 594 1.27 7.61 -1.43
C PRO A 594 1.34 8.31 -0.06
N ALA A 595 2.20 7.86 0.86
CA ALA A 595 2.39 8.55 2.12
C ALA A 595 2.98 9.96 1.95
N LYS A 596 3.90 10.14 0.99
CA LYS A 596 4.42 11.45 0.60
C LYS A 596 3.28 12.34 0.09
N LEU A 597 2.45 11.82 -0.81
CA LEU A 597 1.33 12.55 -1.41
C LEU A 597 0.27 12.93 -0.38
N LEU A 598 -0.02 12.05 0.59
CA LEU A 598 -0.92 12.38 1.70
C LEU A 598 -0.33 13.47 2.60
N ALA A 599 0.97 13.40 2.92
CA ALA A 599 1.64 14.44 3.70
C ALA A 599 1.63 15.80 2.97
N LEU A 600 1.81 15.81 1.65
CA LEU A 600 1.72 17.01 0.82
C LEU A 600 0.30 17.58 0.76
N GLN A 601 -0.74 16.75 0.69
CA GLN A 601 -2.14 17.21 0.80
C GLN A 601 -2.42 17.86 2.15
N ILE A 602 -1.96 17.24 3.26
CA ILE A 602 -2.10 17.81 4.61
C ILE A 602 -1.37 19.15 4.70
N LEU A 603 -0.12 19.22 4.21
CA LEU A 603 0.63 20.46 4.14
C LEU A 603 -0.08 21.51 3.29
N GLY A 604 -0.65 21.13 2.14
CA GLY A 604 -1.46 22.00 1.30
C GLY A 604 -2.62 22.64 2.07
N VAL A 605 -3.33 21.87 2.91
CA VAL A 605 -4.42 22.40 3.75
C VAL A 605 -3.88 23.35 4.83
N GLU A 606 -2.73 23.04 5.44
CA GLU A 606 -2.12 23.91 6.46
C GLU A 606 -1.62 25.25 5.87
N LEU A 607 -1.27 25.25 4.59
CA LEU A 607 -0.86 26.45 3.85
C LEU A 607 -2.02 27.19 3.17
N GLY A 608 -3.25 26.65 3.21
CA GLY A 608 -4.40 27.21 2.50
C GLY A 608 -4.31 27.09 0.98
N LEU A 609 -3.55 26.11 0.48
CA LEU A 609 -3.42 25.80 -0.94
C LEU A 609 -4.43 24.72 -1.41
N HIS A 610 -4.91 23.89 -0.48
CA HIS A 610 -5.88 22.80 -0.68
C HIS A 610 -7.24 23.13 -0.06
#